data_AF-A0A937NDL2-F1
#
_entry.id   AF-A0A937NDL2-F1
#
_cell.length_a   1.000
_cell.length_b   1.000
_cell.length_c   1.000
_cell.angle_alpha   90.00
_cell.angle_beta   90.00
_cell.angle_gamma   90.00
#
_symmetry.space_group_name_H-M   'P 1'
#
loop_
_entity.id
_entity.type
_entity.pdbx_description
1 polymer ?
#
loop_
_entity_poly.entity_id
_entity_poly.type
_entity_poly.pdbx_seq_one_letter_code
_entity_poly.pdbx_strand_id
1 'polypeptide(L)'
;MRNSAQTTSMAWALVAFVFVELTTGQAPDPGNYSQEQFEVEEFRDQKVAMRDGVKIVVDIFRPKAEGRFPAVLQQTPYNKNGQATRARKFAARGYVVVNSDSRGRFDSGGEWDPFSPKHKTDGYDLVEWIADQAWSNGNVGTYGLSYMGWTQWWTASQAPPALKAIVPEVAPPDHFHNCPYQNGIFVCWMMDWAGTMSARRPHSAGPGPYGGFAVDREKAYSRLPYIDFDKTRNYLPNAWWRKWIQENTAGGDYWQAIAYQTPEDYARIQVPSLAISGWFDANFPGTPMNYLGMKQHGGTPAARRPRIVIGPWEHIINRHRKAAGVDFGPQAIIDWDGYILRWFDYHLKGIDNGVLDDPPVHVFVMGRNQWRTARDWPLPGTQYTKYYLHSGGQANSSAGDGALSAQLPGTQPPDRYVYDPHDPTPSAAFANGHIDGPRDVSQSAARRDVLVYSTPELTEDVEIIGPITARVFAATSSRDTDWMIRLIDVHPDGRALFLGEGVMRARHRDPQRSGAFNPSKLSTIEPNRAYEYSIDFWRPTGNVFARGHRIRIEISSSYYPYYLLNPNTGEDNIGLVKEFQTAEQTIYHDADRPSHVVLPVIPAGN
;
A
#
# COMPACT_ATOMS: atom_id res chain seq x y z
N MET A 1 -75.31 11.39 -31.39
CA MET A 1 -74.96 12.82 -31.34
C MET A 1 -73.47 12.95 -31.10
N ARG A 2 -72.77 13.64 -32.02
CA ARG A 2 -71.45 14.31 -31.92
C ARG A 2 -70.18 13.52 -31.53
N ASN A 3 -69.29 13.43 -32.54
CA ASN A 3 -67.82 13.52 -32.56
C ASN A 3 -67.06 13.62 -31.22
N SER A 4 -65.96 12.86 -31.07
CA SER A 4 -64.62 13.31 -31.51
C SER A 4 -63.54 12.26 -31.19
N ALA A 5 -62.58 12.12 -32.12
CA ALA A 5 -61.43 11.23 -32.05
C ALA A 5 -60.49 11.52 -30.87
N GLN A 6 -59.96 10.45 -30.25
CA GLN A 6 -58.77 10.51 -29.40
C GLN A 6 -57.64 9.75 -30.10
N THR A 7 -56.67 10.52 -30.59
CA THR A 7 -55.35 10.07 -31.02
C THR A 7 -54.49 9.77 -29.79
N THR A 8 -54.05 8.53 -29.65
CA THR A 8 -53.03 8.10 -28.68
C THR A 8 -51.64 8.49 -29.20
N SER A 9 -50.95 9.42 -28.52
CA SER A 9 -49.54 9.72 -28.80
C SER A 9 -48.64 8.74 -28.05
N MET A 10 -47.84 7.97 -28.78
CA MET A 10 -46.68 7.25 -28.25
C MET A 10 -45.61 8.25 -27.83
N ALA A 11 -45.31 8.32 -26.53
CA ALA A 11 -44.16 9.02 -26.01
C ALA A 11 -42.92 8.12 -26.15
N TRP A 12 -41.99 8.52 -27.01
CA TRP A 12 -40.65 7.94 -27.08
C TRP A 12 -39.85 8.44 -25.88
N ALA A 13 -39.46 7.53 -24.98
CA ALA A 13 -38.49 7.83 -23.94
C ALA A 13 -37.09 7.96 -24.57
N LEU A 14 -36.58 9.19 -24.64
CA LEU A 14 -35.17 9.44 -24.95
C LEU A 14 -34.32 8.85 -23.81
N VAL A 15 -33.57 7.80 -24.11
CA VAL A 15 -32.45 7.36 -23.28
C VAL A 15 -31.35 8.41 -23.46
N ALA A 16 -31.17 9.26 -22.45
CA ALA A 16 -30.05 10.17 -22.40
C ALA A 16 -28.77 9.36 -22.16
N PHE A 17 -27.97 9.16 -23.22
CA PHE A 17 -26.58 8.77 -23.06
C PHE A 17 -25.86 9.93 -22.39
N VAL A 18 -25.49 9.77 -21.11
CA VAL A 18 -24.51 10.63 -20.48
C VAL A 18 -23.17 10.30 -21.12
N PHE A 19 -22.75 11.11 -22.08
CA PHE A 19 -21.37 11.15 -22.51
C PHE A 19 -20.52 11.56 -21.30
N VAL A 20 -19.74 10.63 -20.77
CA VAL A 20 -18.63 10.97 -19.88
C VAL A 20 -17.58 11.58 -20.81
N GLU A 21 -17.40 12.90 -20.78
CA GLU A 21 -16.23 13.51 -21.41
C GLU A 21 -14.97 13.00 -20.69
N LEU A 22 -14.19 12.18 -21.38
CA LEU A 22 -12.86 11.78 -20.95
C LEU A 22 -11.86 12.79 -21.49
N THR A 23 -11.36 13.62 -20.61
CA THR A 23 -10.19 14.45 -20.87
C THR A 23 -8.96 13.55 -20.97
N THR A 24 -8.16 13.71 -22.03
CA THR A 24 -6.77 13.23 -22.07
C THR A 24 -6.11 13.54 -20.73
N GLY A 25 -5.66 12.53 -19.99
CA GLY A 25 -5.38 12.68 -18.57
C GLY A 25 -4.24 13.64 -18.30
N GLN A 26 -4.53 14.68 -17.53
CA GLN A 26 -3.55 15.64 -17.06
C GLN A 26 -2.82 15.07 -15.84
N ALA A 27 -1.48 15.22 -15.83
CA ALA A 27 -0.70 15.00 -14.62
C ALA A 27 -1.21 15.92 -13.50
N PRO A 28 -1.01 15.57 -12.21
CA PRO A 28 -1.24 16.52 -11.12
C PRO A 28 -0.58 17.87 -11.43
N ASP A 29 -1.39 18.93 -11.52
CA ASP A 29 -0.93 20.25 -11.92
C ASP A 29 -0.59 21.06 -10.68
N PRO A 30 0.68 21.42 -10.45
CA PRO A 30 1.04 22.26 -9.32
C PRO A 30 0.35 23.63 -9.36
N GLY A 31 -0.12 24.08 -10.54
CA GLY A 31 -0.87 25.30 -10.73
C GLY A 31 -0.19 26.53 -10.12
N ASN A 32 -1.01 27.46 -9.63
CA ASN A 32 -0.53 28.64 -8.91
C ASN A 32 -0.44 28.34 -7.41
N TYR A 33 0.79 28.30 -6.89
CA TYR A 33 1.10 28.21 -5.47
C TYR A 33 2.02 29.35 -5.04
N SER A 34 2.12 29.55 -3.72
CA SER A 34 2.87 30.63 -3.10
C SER A 34 4.32 30.67 -3.56
N GLN A 35 4.75 31.87 -3.92
CA GLN A 35 6.11 32.14 -4.41
C GLN A 35 7.08 32.31 -3.25
N GLU A 36 8.37 32.16 -3.53
CA GLU A 36 9.43 32.45 -2.56
C GLU A 36 9.49 33.96 -2.33
N GLN A 37 9.22 34.38 -1.09
CA GLN A 37 9.12 35.79 -0.69
C GLN A 37 9.92 36.10 0.58
N PHE A 38 10.39 35.09 1.30
CA PHE A 38 10.97 35.26 2.62
C PHE A 38 12.35 34.63 2.73
N GLU A 39 13.28 35.34 3.40
CA GLU A 39 14.41 34.68 4.06
C GLU A 39 13.90 33.74 5.16
N VAL A 40 14.64 32.69 5.48
CA VAL A 40 14.27 31.70 6.49
C VAL A 40 15.18 31.83 7.70
N GLU A 41 14.59 31.88 8.89
CA GLU A 41 15.29 31.71 10.16
C GLU A 41 15.00 30.34 10.78
N GLU A 42 16.01 29.76 11.45
CA GLU A 42 15.98 28.39 11.96
C GLU A 42 16.24 28.36 13.47
N PHE A 43 15.39 27.64 14.20
CA PHE A 43 15.54 27.38 15.63
C PHE A 43 15.69 25.87 15.82
N ARG A 44 16.87 25.45 16.24
CA ARG A 44 17.23 24.03 16.38
C ARG A 44 16.98 23.52 17.79
N ASP A 45 16.67 22.23 17.88
CA ASP A 45 16.61 21.46 19.13
C ASP A 45 15.69 22.04 20.22
N GLN A 46 14.57 22.63 19.79
CA GLN A 46 13.54 23.17 20.69
C GLN A 46 12.79 22.02 21.38
N LYS A 47 12.56 22.15 22.68
CA LYS A 47 11.93 21.08 23.49
C LYS A 47 10.47 21.39 23.75
N VAL A 48 9.59 20.52 23.27
CA VAL A 48 8.14 20.61 23.45
C VAL A 48 7.70 19.54 24.45
N ALA A 49 7.07 19.94 25.55
CA ALA A 49 6.56 19.00 26.54
C ALA A 49 5.21 18.44 26.08
N MET A 50 5.11 17.12 25.98
CA MET A 50 3.86 16.40 25.75
C MET A 50 3.03 16.37 27.04
N ARG A 51 1.77 15.93 26.95
CA ARG A 51 0.86 15.82 28.10
C ARG A 51 1.37 14.96 29.25
N ASP A 52 2.30 14.03 28.98
CA ASP A 52 2.93 13.17 29.98
C ASP A 52 4.31 13.68 30.45
N GLY A 53 4.67 14.92 30.08
CA GLY A 53 5.91 15.58 30.49
C GLY A 53 7.15 15.17 29.69
N VAL A 54 7.06 14.15 28.81
CA VAL A 54 8.16 13.82 27.90
C VAL A 54 8.39 14.96 26.93
N LYS A 55 9.67 15.29 26.73
CA LYS A 55 10.08 16.37 25.84
C LYS A 55 10.41 15.82 24.46
N ILE A 56 9.60 16.17 23.47
CA ILE A 56 9.88 15.93 22.07
C ILE A 56 10.74 17.08 21.54
N VAL A 57 11.76 16.76 20.74
CA VAL A 57 12.70 17.75 20.20
C VAL A 57 12.34 18.06 18.75
N VAL A 58 12.25 19.36 18.45
CA VAL A 58 11.85 19.88 17.15
C VAL A 58 12.82 20.93 16.61
N ASP A 59 12.92 20.99 15.29
CA ASP A 59 13.52 22.11 14.57
C ASP A 59 12.43 22.93 13.90
N ILE A 60 12.52 24.25 14.02
CA ILE A 60 11.53 25.21 13.49
C ILE A 60 12.19 26.04 12.40
N PHE A 61 11.59 26.04 11.22
CA PHE A 61 11.99 26.86 10.08
C PHE A 61 10.85 27.83 9.81
N ARG A 62 11.08 29.14 9.93
CA ARG A 62 10.00 30.12 9.76
C ARG A 62 10.44 31.32 8.91
N PRO A 63 9.48 32.03 8.30
CA PRO A 63 9.76 33.25 7.55
C PRO A 63 10.40 34.29 8.48
N LYS A 64 11.48 34.92 8.04
CA LYS A 64 12.12 36.04 8.74
C LYS A 64 11.36 37.33 8.42
N ALA A 65 10.14 37.42 8.96
CA ALA A 65 9.24 38.55 8.81
C ALA A 65 8.30 38.65 10.02
N GLU A 66 7.78 39.85 10.26
CA GLU A 66 6.72 40.04 11.27
C GLU A 66 5.41 39.39 10.80
N GLY A 67 4.59 38.96 11.76
CA GLY A 67 3.26 38.41 11.51
C GLY A 67 3.09 36.97 12.00
N ARG A 68 1.92 36.41 11.68
CA ARG A 68 1.51 35.05 12.01
C ARG A 68 1.33 34.25 10.73
N PHE A 69 1.90 33.05 10.70
CA PHE A 69 1.93 32.20 9.51
C PHE A 69 1.24 30.86 9.77
N PRO A 70 0.69 30.22 8.73
CA PRO A 70 0.29 28.81 8.83
C PRO A 70 1.50 27.93 9.10
N ALA A 71 1.27 26.78 9.72
CA ALA A 71 2.33 25.85 10.07
C ALA A 71 2.13 24.49 9.43
N VAL A 72 3.22 23.78 9.16
CA VAL A 72 3.20 22.38 8.75
C VAL A 72 4.13 21.54 9.62
N LEU A 73 3.61 20.43 10.13
CA LEU A 73 4.32 19.51 11.00
C LEU A 73 4.72 18.25 10.23
N GLN A 74 5.95 17.81 10.47
CA GLN A 74 6.48 16.56 9.96
C GLN A 74 7.19 15.82 11.11
N GLN A 75 6.65 14.65 11.49
CA GLN A 75 7.20 13.81 12.56
C GLN A 75 7.93 12.61 11.98
N THR A 76 9.21 12.47 12.29
CA THR A 76 10.07 11.42 11.72
C THR A 76 10.80 10.60 12.79
N PRO A 77 10.88 9.28 12.63
CA PRO A 77 11.76 8.45 13.45
C PRO A 77 13.17 8.33 12.84
N TYR A 78 13.49 9.09 11.78
CA TYR A 78 14.70 8.97 10.94
C TYR A 78 15.65 10.17 10.97
N ASN A 79 15.63 10.97 12.05
CA ASN A 79 16.40 12.20 12.27
C ASN A 79 15.79 13.41 11.57
N LYS A 80 15.20 14.31 12.36
CA LYS A 80 14.65 15.60 11.89
C LYS A 80 15.65 16.43 11.08
N ASN A 81 16.96 16.28 11.32
CA ASN A 81 17.98 17.07 10.64
C ASN A 81 18.04 16.78 9.13
N GLY A 82 17.72 15.55 8.70
CA GLY A 82 17.65 15.14 7.29
C GLY A 82 16.52 15.81 6.50
N GLN A 83 15.62 16.51 7.19
CA GLN A 83 14.40 17.06 6.63
C GLN A 83 14.46 18.57 6.33
N ALA A 84 15.61 19.21 6.56
CA ALA A 84 15.77 20.66 6.49
C ALA A 84 15.55 21.25 5.09
N THR A 85 15.93 20.52 4.03
CA THR A 85 15.85 21.05 2.65
C THR A 85 14.42 21.39 2.23
N ARG A 86 13.48 20.47 2.43
CA ARG A 86 12.06 20.70 2.11
C ARG A 86 11.43 21.72 3.06
N ALA A 87 11.84 21.71 4.34
CA ALA A 87 11.38 22.67 5.33
C ALA A 87 11.73 24.12 4.95
N ARG A 88 12.97 24.39 4.50
CA ARG A 88 13.37 25.71 3.98
C ARG A 88 12.55 26.14 2.77
N LYS A 89 12.32 25.22 1.82
CA LYS A 89 11.53 25.49 0.61
C LYS A 89 10.12 25.97 0.95
N PHE A 90 9.47 25.34 1.93
CA PHE A 90 8.14 25.71 2.37
C PHE A 90 8.17 27.00 3.20
N ALA A 91 9.18 27.15 4.08
CA ALA A 91 9.33 28.35 4.90
C ALA A 91 9.56 29.64 4.09
N ALA A 92 10.34 29.55 3.01
CA ALA A 92 10.55 30.66 2.08
C ALA A 92 9.24 31.15 1.41
N ARG A 93 8.17 30.35 1.47
CA ARG A 93 6.83 30.61 0.89
C ARG A 93 5.77 30.94 1.94
N GLY A 94 6.19 31.38 3.13
CA GLY A 94 5.28 31.87 4.17
C GLY A 94 4.62 30.76 5.01
N TYR A 95 5.32 29.66 5.24
CA TYR A 95 4.93 28.62 6.21
C TYR A 95 5.91 28.56 7.37
N VAL A 96 5.46 28.21 8.57
CA VAL A 96 6.37 27.68 9.59
C VAL A 96 6.42 26.16 9.45
N VAL A 97 7.60 25.60 9.28
CA VAL A 97 7.80 24.15 9.23
C VAL A 97 8.40 23.66 10.53
N VAL A 98 7.77 22.67 11.15
CA VAL A 98 8.25 22.03 12.37
C VAL A 98 8.61 20.58 12.06
N ASN A 99 9.90 20.26 12.13
CA ASN A 99 10.41 18.90 11.99
C ASN A 99 10.67 18.31 13.37
N SER A 100 10.03 17.19 13.68
CA SER A 100 10.10 16.56 14.99
C SER A 100 10.76 15.19 14.92
N ASP A 101 11.64 14.89 15.87
CA ASP A 101 12.02 13.50 16.14
C ASP A 101 10.90 12.80 16.92
N SER A 102 10.46 11.62 16.49
CA SER A 102 9.46 10.83 17.22
C SER A 102 9.93 10.49 18.65
N ARG A 103 8.99 10.22 19.55
CA ARG A 103 9.27 9.78 20.93
C ARG A 103 10.32 8.67 20.99
N GLY A 104 11.30 8.82 21.87
CA GLY A 104 12.37 7.84 22.09
C GLY A 104 13.41 7.76 20.96
N ARG A 105 13.30 8.60 19.92
CA ARG A 105 14.24 8.66 18.79
C ARG A 105 15.12 9.90 18.88
N PHE A 106 16.39 9.70 18.50
CA PHE A 106 17.41 10.75 18.48
C PHE A 106 17.40 11.58 19.77
N ASP A 107 17.07 12.86 19.66
CA ASP A 107 17.16 13.81 20.76
C ASP A 107 15.85 13.91 21.58
N SER A 108 14.74 13.34 21.08
CA SER A 108 13.46 13.26 21.77
C SER A 108 13.48 12.31 22.97
N GLY A 109 12.92 12.73 24.10
CA GLY A 109 12.78 11.91 25.31
C GLY A 109 11.83 10.72 25.14
N GLY A 110 11.69 9.92 26.22
CA GLY A 110 10.81 8.75 26.24
C GLY A 110 11.43 7.49 25.65
N GLU A 111 10.58 6.46 25.47
CA GLU A 111 10.95 5.14 24.98
C GLU A 111 10.44 4.93 23.55
N TRP A 112 11.26 4.25 22.73
CA TRP A 112 10.91 3.95 21.35
C TRP A 112 10.19 2.60 21.23
N ASP A 113 8.98 2.66 20.70
CA ASP A 113 8.22 1.52 20.19
C ASP A 113 7.50 1.98 18.91
N PRO A 114 7.79 1.39 17.74
CA PRO A 114 7.22 1.82 16.46
C PRO A 114 5.69 1.83 16.39
N PHE A 115 5.02 1.05 17.23
CA PHE A 115 3.57 0.95 17.24
C PHE A 115 2.98 1.35 18.59
N SER A 116 3.70 2.20 19.34
CA SER A 116 3.16 2.79 20.56
C SER A 116 1.92 3.65 20.28
N PRO A 117 0.80 3.50 21.01
CA PRO A 117 -0.34 4.41 20.91
C PRO A 117 0.02 5.87 21.28
N LYS A 118 1.18 6.10 21.92
CA LYS A 118 1.67 7.44 22.23
C LYS A 118 1.93 8.29 20.98
N HIS A 119 2.21 7.69 19.82
CA HIS A 119 2.36 8.43 18.56
C HIS A 119 1.10 9.21 18.18
N LYS A 120 -0.10 8.71 18.54
CA LYS A 120 -1.38 9.41 18.35
C LYS A 120 -1.42 10.69 19.20
N THR A 121 -1.14 10.57 20.50
CA THR A 121 -1.25 11.69 21.44
C THR A 121 -0.12 12.70 21.28
N ASP A 122 1.10 12.26 20.95
CA ASP A 122 2.23 13.16 20.69
C ASP A 122 1.94 14.02 19.46
N GLY A 123 1.32 13.43 18.42
CA GLY A 123 0.90 14.18 17.25
C GLY A 123 -0.19 15.22 17.54
N TYR A 124 -1.18 14.88 18.37
CA TYR A 124 -2.16 15.85 18.86
C TYR A 124 -1.48 17.00 19.60
N ASP A 125 -0.62 16.69 20.58
CA ASP A 125 0.02 17.68 21.45
C ASP A 125 0.94 18.61 20.65
N LEU A 126 1.67 18.09 19.66
CA LEU A 126 2.50 18.89 18.77
C LEU A 126 1.67 19.83 17.90
N VAL A 127 0.55 19.37 17.33
CA VAL A 127 -0.33 20.22 16.50
C VAL A 127 -0.89 21.38 17.33
N GLU A 128 -1.40 21.11 18.52
CA GLU A 128 -1.96 22.16 19.37
C GLU A 128 -0.88 23.08 19.95
N TRP A 129 0.30 22.56 20.30
CA TRP A 129 1.43 23.38 20.72
C TRP A 129 1.87 24.33 19.60
N ILE A 130 1.94 23.86 18.36
CA ILE A 130 2.28 24.69 17.18
C ILE A 130 1.23 25.80 17.00
N ALA A 131 -0.05 25.48 17.13
CA ALA A 131 -1.13 26.43 16.97
C ALA A 131 -1.09 27.58 17.99
N ASP A 132 -0.63 27.29 19.21
CA ASP A 132 -0.60 28.25 20.33
C ASP A 132 0.64 29.17 20.31
N GLN A 133 1.57 28.96 19.38
CA GLN A 133 2.77 29.80 19.28
C GLN A 133 2.46 31.20 18.74
N ALA A 134 3.17 32.22 19.24
CA ALA A 134 2.95 33.62 18.86
C ALA A 134 3.14 33.90 17.35
N TRP A 135 3.94 33.07 16.66
CA TRP A 135 4.20 33.12 15.23
C TRP A 135 3.18 32.35 14.38
N SER A 136 2.28 31.59 14.99
CA SER A 136 1.30 30.75 14.31
C SER A 136 -0.02 31.49 14.11
N ASN A 137 -0.67 31.27 12.97
CA ASN A 137 -2.04 31.74 12.73
C ASN A 137 -3.12 30.73 13.18
N GLY A 138 -2.72 29.61 13.80
CA GLY A 138 -3.61 28.56 14.30
C GLY A 138 -4.02 27.50 13.27
N ASN A 139 -3.61 27.63 12.00
CA ASN A 139 -3.85 26.60 10.98
C ASN A 139 -2.61 25.72 10.81
N VAL A 140 -2.78 24.42 11.11
CA VAL A 140 -1.70 23.43 11.02
C VAL A 140 -2.03 22.38 9.96
N GLY A 141 -1.07 22.05 9.12
CA GLY A 141 -1.10 20.89 8.23
C GLY A 141 -0.05 19.87 8.63
N THR A 142 -0.14 18.65 8.09
CA THR A 142 0.92 17.65 8.23
C THR A 142 1.27 17.04 6.89
N TYR A 143 2.52 16.62 6.73
CA TYR A 143 2.99 15.91 5.53
C TYR A 143 4.12 14.94 5.89
N GLY A 144 4.48 14.05 4.97
CA GLY A 144 5.61 13.16 5.16
C GLY A 144 5.43 11.78 4.53
N LEU A 145 6.59 11.16 4.30
CA LEU A 145 6.75 9.88 3.62
C LEU A 145 6.76 8.67 4.56
N SER A 146 6.08 7.60 4.17
CA SER A 146 6.11 6.27 4.81
C SER A 146 5.62 6.30 6.26
N TYR A 147 6.48 6.01 7.24
CA TYR A 147 6.14 6.13 8.67
C TYR A 147 5.66 7.54 9.04
N MET A 148 6.20 8.58 8.40
CA MET A 148 5.77 9.96 8.59
C MET A 148 4.38 10.21 7.98
N GLY A 149 3.90 9.32 7.12
CA GLY A 149 2.52 9.26 6.65
C GLY A 149 1.59 8.58 7.67
N TRP A 150 2.04 7.49 8.32
CA TRP A 150 1.31 6.87 9.44
C TRP A 150 1.06 7.85 10.58
N THR A 151 2.08 8.62 10.98
CA THR A 151 1.94 9.61 12.05
C THR A 151 0.84 10.64 11.76
N GLN A 152 0.56 10.94 10.48
CA GLN A 152 -0.52 11.85 10.10
C GLN A 152 -1.89 11.22 10.36
N TRP A 153 -2.10 9.97 9.97
CA TRP A 153 -3.36 9.26 10.22
C TRP A 153 -3.59 9.04 11.72
N TRP A 154 -2.54 8.66 12.46
CA TRP A 154 -2.60 8.56 13.91
C TRP A 154 -2.93 9.90 14.57
N THR A 155 -2.32 11.00 14.13
CA THR A 155 -2.62 12.35 14.61
C THR A 155 -4.07 12.75 14.28
N ALA A 156 -4.48 12.56 13.03
CA ALA A 156 -5.79 12.99 12.55
C ALA A 156 -6.94 12.20 13.21
N SER A 157 -6.74 10.93 13.57
CA SER A 157 -7.73 10.13 14.32
C SER A 157 -7.97 10.65 15.75
N GLN A 158 -7.11 11.52 16.27
CA GLN A 158 -7.30 12.24 17.54
C GLN A 158 -8.05 13.57 17.40
N ALA A 159 -8.41 13.96 16.18
CA ALA A 159 -9.16 15.18 15.87
C ALA A 159 -8.61 16.49 16.51
N PRO A 160 -7.30 16.79 16.41
CA PRO A 160 -6.77 18.06 16.91
C PRO A 160 -7.45 19.26 16.22
N PRO A 161 -8.05 20.20 16.97
CA PRO A 161 -8.80 21.32 16.40
C PRO A 161 -8.01 22.20 15.43
N ALA A 162 -6.70 22.36 15.63
CA ALA A 162 -5.86 23.20 14.80
C ALA A 162 -5.46 22.55 13.46
N LEU A 163 -5.63 21.23 13.30
CA LEU A 163 -5.33 20.54 12.06
C LEU A 163 -6.35 20.90 10.98
N LYS A 164 -5.88 21.22 9.77
CA LYS A 164 -6.72 21.65 8.63
C LYS A 164 -6.60 20.76 7.39
N ALA A 165 -5.48 20.08 7.19
CA ALA A 165 -5.28 19.14 6.10
C ALA A 165 -4.07 18.22 6.34
N ILE A 166 -4.07 17.03 5.73
CA ILE A 166 -2.95 16.08 5.77
C ILE A 166 -2.48 15.70 4.36
N VAL A 167 -1.19 15.35 4.23
CA VAL A 167 -0.54 14.90 2.99
C VAL A 167 0.29 13.64 3.26
N PRO A 168 -0.37 12.47 3.42
CA PRO A 168 0.31 11.19 3.61
C PRO A 168 0.93 10.69 2.30
N GLU A 169 2.26 10.59 2.27
CA GLU A 169 3.02 10.10 1.11
C GLU A 169 3.43 8.64 1.37
N VAL A 170 3.01 7.68 0.53
CA VAL A 170 3.26 6.22 0.68
C VAL A 170 3.04 5.69 2.11
N ALA A 171 2.00 6.21 2.76
CA ALA A 171 1.62 5.83 4.11
C ALA A 171 1.08 4.39 4.09
N PRO A 172 1.57 3.49 4.95
CA PRO A 172 0.97 2.18 5.08
C PRO A 172 -0.44 2.25 5.71
N PRO A 173 -1.29 1.23 5.50
CA PRO A 173 -2.50 0.99 6.28
C PRO A 173 -2.16 0.37 7.64
N ASP A 174 -3.17 -0.12 8.36
CA ASP A 174 -2.97 -0.85 9.61
C ASP A 174 -2.15 -2.14 9.40
N HIS A 175 -1.50 -2.54 10.48
CA HIS A 175 -0.31 -3.39 10.56
C HIS A 175 -0.52 -4.87 10.16
N PHE A 176 -1.76 -5.34 10.03
CA PHE A 176 -2.10 -6.67 9.47
C PHE A 176 -2.61 -6.63 8.02
N HIS A 177 -2.86 -5.43 7.51
CA HIS A 177 -3.10 -5.27 6.09
C HIS A 177 -1.76 -5.23 5.38
N ASN A 178 -0.72 -4.56 5.90
CA ASN A 178 0.57 -4.39 5.22
C ASN A 178 1.81 -4.91 5.95
N CYS A 179 2.24 -4.15 6.95
CA CYS A 179 3.55 -4.21 7.53
C CYS A 179 3.38 -3.93 9.03
N PRO A 180 3.83 -4.84 9.91
CA PRO A 180 4.71 -5.96 9.61
C PRO A 180 4.04 -7.19 8.99
N TYR A 181 2.71 -7.31 9.02
CA TYR A 181 1.99 -8.45 8.47
C TYR A 181 1.12 -8.04 7.27
N GLN A 182 1.31 -8.73 6.15
CA GLN A 182 0.46 -8.62 4.97
C GLN A 182 -0.39 -9.89 4.87
N ASN A 183 -1.69 -9.75 5.05
CA ASN A 183 -2.66 -10.85 4.97
C ASN A 183 -2.26 -12.10 5.81
N GLY A 184 -1.70 -11.86 6.99
CA GLY A 184 -1.27 -12.90 7.93
C GLY A 184 0.18 -13.38 7.77
N ILE A 185 0.93 -12.81 6.83
CA ILE A 185 2.31 -13.19 6.52
C ILE A 185 3.26 -12.05 6.89
N PHE A 186 4.31 -12.33 7.65
CA PHE A 186 5.29 -11.30 7.99
C PHE A 186 6.10 -10.91 6.74
N VAL A 187 6.18 -9.63 6.42
CA VAL A 187 6.96 -9.16 5.26
C VAL A 187 8.41 -8.96 5.70
N CYS A 188 9.34 -9.67 5.07
CA CYS A 188 10.69 -9.84 5.62
C CYS A 188 11.51 -8.55 5.70
N TRP A 189 11.26 -7.56 4.84
CA TRP A 189 11.97 -6.28 4.92
C TRP A 189 11.69 -5.53 6.24
N MET A 190 10.56 -5.81 6.89
CA MET A 190 10.26 -5.28 8.22
C MET A 190 11.17 -5.86 9.30
N MET A 191 11.78 -7.04 9.06
CA MET A 191 12.82 -7.58 9.92
C MET A 191 14.10 -6.73 9.78
N ASP A 192 14.49 -6.35 8.56
CA ASP A 192 15.67 -5.50 8.38
C ASP A 192 15.47 -4.09 8.96
N TRP A 193 14.26 -3.55 8.75
CA TRP A 193 13.84 -2.29 9.32
C TRP A 193 13.83 -2.35 10.85
N ALA A 194 13.27 -3.41 11.44
CA ALA A 194 13.25 -3.62 12.89
C ALA A 194 14.68 -3.65 13.47
N GLY A 195 15.62 -4.33 12.82
CA GLY A 195 17.02 -4.34 13.23
C GLY A 195 17.62 -2.93 13.27
N THR A 196 17.39 -2.16 12.20
CA THR A 196 17.83 -0.75 12.11
C THR A 196 17.17 0.13 13.18
N MET A 197 15.92 -0.16 13.53
CA MET A 197 15.11 0.62 14.47
C MET A 197 15.17 0.12 15.92
N SER A 198 16.02 -0.86 16.23
CA SER A 198 16.12 -1.51 17.55
C SER A 198 16.65 -0.62 18.68
N ALA A 199 17.01 0.64 18.41
CA ALA A 199 17.57 1.57 19.41
C ALA A 199 17.05 2.99 19.25
N ARG A 200 17.61 3.94 20.02
CA ARG A 200 17.29 5.39 19.96
C ARG A 200 17.79 6.05 18.67
N ARG A 201 18.96 5.63 18.17
CA ARG A 201 19.51 6.02 16.87
C ARG A 201 19.55 4.78 15.96
N PRO A 202 19.60 4.94 14.63
CA PRO A 202 19.68 3.79 13.72
C PRO A 202 20.83 2.87 14.12
N HIS A 203 20.50 1.61 14.39
CA HIS A 203 21.48 0.59 14.68
C HIS A 203 22.04 0.04 13.37
N SER A 204 23.35 -0.21 13.35
CA SER A 204 24.04 -0.83 12.22
C SER A 204 24.76 -2.07 12.71
N ALA A 205 24.50 -3.19 12.05
CA ALA A 205 25.21 -4.45 12.21
C ALA A 205 26.35 -4.61 11.19
N GLY A 206 26.48 -3.70 10.22
CA GLY A 206 27.54 -3.75 9.20
C GLY A 206 27.29 -2.79 8.02
N PRO A 207 28.12 -2.89 6.96
CA PRO A 207 27.90 -2.14 5.73
C PRO A 207 26.69 -2.70 4.94
N GLY A 208 26.03 -1.84 4.17
CA GLY A 208 24.93 -2.22 3.28
C GLY A 208 23.57 -1.65 3.70
N PRO A 209 22.51 -1.93 2.90
CA PRO A 209 21.18 -1.39 3.16
C PRO A 209 20.65 -1.81 4.54
N TYR A 210 19.79 -0.97 5.13
CA TYR A 210 19.29 -1.14 6.50
C TYR A 210 20.42 -1.40 7.50
N GLY A 211 21.50 -0.61 7.49
CA GLY A 211 22.61 -0.78 8.45
C GLY A 211 23.25 -2.18 8.42
N GLY A 212 23.35 -2.80 7.25
CA GLY A 212 23.87 -4.15 7.07
C GLY A 212 22.86 -5.27 7.35
N PHE A 213 21.65 -4.95 7.84
CA PHE A 213 20.59 -5.94 7.99
C PHE A 213 20.09 -6.45 6.62
N ALA A 214 20.30 -5.77 5.50
CA ALA A 214 19.98 -6.37 4.21
C ALA A 214 20.91 -7.54 3.78
N VAL A 215 22.08 -7.67 4.42
CA VAL A 215 23.13 -8.62 4.00
C VAL A 215 22.79 -10.03 4.48
N ASP A 216 22.99 -11.02 3.60
CA ASP A 216 22.72 -12.45 3.81
C ASP A 216 21.29 -12.76 4.30
N ARG A 217 20.34 -11.87 4.00
CA ARG A 217 18.98 -11.94 4.53
C ARG A 217 18.25 -13.25 4.16
N GLU A 218 18.52 -13.77 2.97
CA GLU A 218 18.01 -15.08 2.49
C GLU A 218 18.47 -16.26 3.34
N LYS A 219 19.64 -16.20 3.98
CA LYS A 219 20.07 -17.25 4.91
C LYS A 219 19.56 -16.99 6.33
N ALA A 220 19.24 -15.75 6.64
CA ALA A 220 18.77 -15.35 7.96
C ALA A 220 17.30 -15.70 8.16
N TYR A 221 16.41 -15.38 7.21
CA TYR A 221 14.97 -15.53 7.38
C TYR A 221 14.48 -16.99 7.32
N SER A 222 15.35 -17.94 6.96
CA SER A 222 15.05 -19.37 7.04
C SER A 222 15.38 -19.98 8.42
N ARG A 223 15.91 -19.20 9.37
CA ARG A 223 16.24 -19.68 10.72
C ARG A 223 15.03 -19.64 11.63
N LEU A 224 14.70 -20.81 12.18
CA LEU A 224 13.67 -20.98 13.20
C LEU A 224 14.27 -21.08 14.62
N PRO A 225 13.50 -20.71 15.68
CA PRO A 225 12.20 -20.04 15.62
C PRO A 225 12.36 -18.54 15.30
N TYR A 226 11.41 -17.97 14.55
CA TYR A 226 11.49 -16.57 14.13
C TYR A 226 11.51 -15.56 15.28
N ILE A 227 10.99 -15.92 16.45
CA ILE A 227 11.05 -15.06 17.64
C ILE A 227 12.48 -14.75 18.10
N ASP A 228 13.45 -15.63 17.79
CA ASP A 228 14.86 -15.46 18.17
C ASP A 228 15.68 -14.75 17.09
N PHE A 229 15.02 -14.21 16.06
CA PHE A 229 15.70 -13.48 15.00
C PHE A 229 16.50 -12.29 15.53
N ASP A 230 15.98 -11.59 16.55
CA ASP A 230 16.66 -10.52 17.28
C ASP A 230 18.06 -10.94 17.76
N LYS A 231 18.17 -12.12 18.36
CA LYS A 231 19.43 -12.69 18.84
C LYS A 231 20.34 -13.05 17.68
N THR A 232 19.81 -13.75 16.67
CA THR A 232 20.63 -14.25 15.55
C THR A 232 21.16 -13.14 14.65
N ARG A 233 20.57 -11.95 14.73
CA ARG A 233 20.88 -10.81 13.87
C ARG A 233 21.43 -9.61 14.62
N ASN A 234 21.70 -9.76 15.91
CA ASN A 234 22.29 -8.71 16.74
C ASN A 234 21.43 -7.45 16.80
N TYR A 235 20.11 -7.61 17.00
CA TYR A 235 19.26 -6.47 17.35
C TYR A 235 19.67 -5.96 18.74
N LEU A 236 19.59 -4.65 18.94
CA LEU A 236 19.74 -4.10 20.28
C LEU A 236 18.50 -4.44 21.13
N PRO A 237 18.66 -4.66 22.45
CA PRO A 237 17.56 -5.07 23.32
C PRO A 237 16.36 -4.13 23.24
N ASN A 238 15.21 -4.68 22.85
CA ASN A 238 13.94 -3.98 22.80
C ASN A 238 12.80 -4.97 23.07
N ALA A 239 11.70 -4.48 23.66
CA ALA A 239 10.57 -5.34 24.02
C ALA A 239 9.58 -5.55 22.87
N TRP A 240 9.48 -4.60 21.94
CA TRP A 240 8.45 -4.58 20.91
C TRP A 240 8.65 -5.66 19.83
N TRP A 241 9.89 -6.03 19.48
CA TRP A 241 10.13 -7.08 18.49
C TRP A 241 9.43 -8.40 18.87
N ARG A 242 9.65 -8.86 20.11
CA ARG A 242 9.06 -10.11 20.58
C ARG A 242 7.54 -10.01 20.65
N LYS A 243 6.98 -8.85 21.01
CA LYS A 243 5.53 -8.61 20.97
C LYS A 243 4.97 -8.77 19.56
N TRP A 244 5.65 -8.25 18.52
CA TRP A 244 5.19 -8.40 17.14
C TRP A 244 5.02 -9.87 16.78
N ILE A 245 6.03 -10.69 17.10
CA ILE A 245 6.02 -12.12 16.79
C ILE A 245 5.00 -12.88 17.64
N GLN A 246 4.86 -12.52 18.93
CA GLN A 246 3.94 -13.18 19.86
C GLN A 246 2.47 -12.87 19.56
N GLU A 247 2.14 -11.63 19.21
CA GLU A 247 0.79 -11.18 18.86
C GLU A 247 0.58 -11.30 17.34
N ASN A 248 0.55 -12.52 16.81
CA ASN A 248 0.44 -12.77 15.37
C ASN A 248 -0.99 -12.63 14.78
N THR A 249 -1.88 -11.90 15.46
CA THR A 249 -3.21 -11.49 14.95
C THR A 249 -3.53 -10.05 15.38
N ALA A 250 -4.36 -9.35 14.61
CA ALA A 250 -4.76 -7.97 14.90
C ALA A 250 -5.67 -7.82 16.11
N GLY A 251 -6.18 -8.92 16.68
CA GLY A 251 -7.11 -8.89 17.82
C GLY A 251 -6.45 -8.57 19.16
N GLY A 252 -5.12 -8.56 19.24
CA GLY A 252 -4.37 -8.26 20.47
C GLY A 252 -4.39 -6.77 20.83
N ASP A 253 -4.31 -6.50 22.14
CA ASP A 253 -4.37 -5.13 22.69
C ASP A 253 -3.26 -4.23 22.13
N TYR A 254 -2.05 -4.78 21.89
CA TYR A 254 -0.93 -4.01 21.34
C TYR A 254 -1.28 -3.38 20.00
N TRP A 255 -1.87 -4.20 19.13
CA TRP A 255 -2.24 -3.87 17.77
C TRP A 255 -3.48 -2.97 17.70
N GLN A 256 -4.51 -3.29 18.49
CA GLN A 256 -5.72 -2.48 18.57
C GLN A 256 -5.45 -1.06 19.09
N ALA A 257 -4.49 -0.88 20.01
CA ALA A 257 -4.21 0.43 20.59
C ALA A 257 -3.72 1.45 19.55
N ILE A 258 -2.93 1.04 18.56
CA ILE A 258 -2.40 1.92 17.52
C ILE A 258 -3.26 1.97 16.25
N ALA A 259 -4.09 0.95 16.00
CA ALA A 259 -4.95 0.86 14.83
C ALA A 259 -5.83 2.11 14.66
N TYR A 260 -6.15 2.46 13.40
CA TYR A 260 -7.00 3.61 13.09
C TYR A 260 -7.96 3.39 11.92
N GLN A 261 -7.90 2.24 11.24
CA GLN A 261 -8.74 1.97 10.06
C GLN A 261 -10.07 1.31 10.45
N THR A 262 -10.74 1.90 11.44
CA THR A 262 -12.11 1.55 11.83
C THR A 262 -13.09 2.63 11.36
N PRO A 263 -14.36 2.32 11.10
CA PRO A 263 -15.39 3.34 10.84
C PRO A 263 -15.42 4.44 11.90
N GLU A 264 -15.26 4.07 13.18
CA GLU A 264 -15.28 4.99 14.32
C GLU A 264 -14.07 5.92 14.35
N ASP A 265 -12.88 5.43 14.00
CA ASP A 265 -11.67 6.24 13.88
C ASP A 265 -11.74 7.20 12.70
N TYR A 266 -12.17 6.74 11.51
CA TYR A 266 -12.36 7.61 10.35
C TYR A 266 -13.40 8.71 10.63
N ALA A 267 -14.46 8.40 11.37
CA ALA A 267 -15.46 9.38 11.79
C ALA A 267 -14.92 10.48 12.72
N ARG A 268 -13.79 10.23 13.40
CA ARG A 268 -13.08 11.27 14.17
C ARG A 268 -12.26 12.19 13.28
N ILE A 269 -11.85 11.77 12.08
CA ILE A 269 -10.99 12.58 11.22
C ILE A 269 -11.81 13.71 10.59
N GLN A 270 -11.48 14.96 10.94
CA GLN A 270 -12.24 16.15 10.53
C GLN A 270 -11.73 16.84 9.26
N VAL A 271 -10.55 16.45 8.76
CA VAL A 271 -9.80 17.16 7.71
C VAL A 271 -9.63 16.33 6.43
N PRO A 272 -9.50 16.95 5.25
CA PRO A 272 -9.22 16.24 4.00
C PRO A 272 -7.77 15.75 3.90
N SER A 273 -7.54 14.76 3.04
CA SER A 273 -6.23 14.21 2.72
C SER A 273 -5.88 14.32 1.24
N LEU A 274 -4.65 14.71 0.93
CA LEU A 274 -4.04 14.56 -0.39
C LEU A 274 -2.95 13.49 -0.30
N ALA A 275 -3.25 12.29 -0.77
CA ALA A 275 -2.34 11.14 -0.65
C ALA A 275 -1.65 10.81 -1.99
N ILE A 276 -0.45 10.25 -1.90
CA ILE A 276 0.32 9.81 -3.08
C ILE A 276 0.93 8.43 -2.86
N SER A 277 0.94 7.61 -3.90
CA SER A 277 1.57 6.30 -3.92
C SER A 277 2.20 5.98 -5.28
N GLY A 278 2.88 4.85 -5.38
CA GLY A 278 3.41 4.30 -6.63
C GLY A 278 2.96 2.85 -6.83
N TRP A 279 2.76 2.41 -8.08
CA TRP A 279 2.35 1.02 -8.37
C TRP A 279 3.29 -0.05 -7.79
N PHE A 280 4.56 0.29 -7.60
CA PHE A 280 5.57 -0.60 -7.04
C PHE A 280 5.96 -0.23 -5.60
N ASP A 281 5.22 0.66 -4.95
CA ASP A 281 5.37 0.94 -3.53
C ASP A 281 4.88 -0.27 -2.71
N ALA A 282 5.72 -0.76 -1.78
CA ALA A 282 5.30 -1.80 -0.84
C ALA A 282 4.17 -1.35 0.08
N ASN A 283 4.01 -0.04 0.29
CA ASN A 283 2.93 0.53 1.09
C ASN A 283 1.67 0.89 0.30
N PHE A 284 1.59 0.46 -0.96
CA PHE A 284 0.57 0.91 -1.89
C PHE A 284 -0.85 0.95 -1.30
N PRO A 285 -1.37 -0.09 -0.63
CA PRO A 285 -2.76 -0.14 -0.19
C PRO A 285 -3.18 0.89 0.81
N GLY A 286 -2.25 1.45 1.59
CA GLY A 286 -2.63 2.47 2.56
C GLY A 286 -3.30 3.66 1.89
N THR A 287 -2.85 4.04 0.69
CA THR A 287 -3.43 5.15 -0.07
C THR A 287 -4.88 4.91 -0.49
N PRO A 288 -5.23 3.87 -1.28
CA PRO A 288 -6.61 3.61 -1.67
C PRO A 288 -7.50 3.17 -0.49
N MET A 289 -7.00 2.42 0.49
CA MET A 289 -7.79 2.04 1.67
C MET A 289 -8.22 3.28 2.46
N ASN A 290 -7.30 4.21 2.72
CA ASN A 290 -7.62 5.44 3.43
C ASN A 290 -8.50 6.38 2.60
N TYR A 291 -8.32 6.44 1.28
CA TYR A 291 -9.22 7.18 0.39
C TYR A 291 -10.67 6.69 0.54
N LEU A 292 -10.89 5.38 0.45
CA LEU A 292 -12.21 4.77 0.58
C LEU A 292 -12.78 4.95 1.99
N GLY A 293 -11.98 4.70 3.03
CA GLY A 293 -12.38 4.89 4.43
C GLY A 293 -12.79 6.33 4.74
N MET A 294 -12.00 7.31 4.29
CA MET A 294 -12.34 8.73 4.45
C MET A 294 -13.58 9.15 3.68
N LYS A 295 -13.76 8.69 2.43
CA LYS A 295 -14.98 8.96 1.66
C LYS A 295 -16.23 8.45 2.37
N GLN A 296 -16.17 7.23 2.91
CA GLN A 296 -17.32 6.57 3.52
C GLN A 296 -17.61 7.12 4.93
N HIS A 297 -16.57 7.38 5.72
CA HIS A 297 -16.70 7.58 7.15
C HIS A 297 -16.16 8.91 7.69
N GLY A 298 -15.43 9.70 6.89
CA GLY A 298 -14.82 10.95 7.35
C GLY A 298 -15.78 11.86 8.12
N GLY A 299 -15.29 12.54 9.15
CA GLY A 299 -16.11 13.27 10.13
C GLY A 299 -16.84 14.49 9.57
N THR A 300 -16.34 15.08 8.47
CA THR A 300 -16.92 16.27 7.83
C THR A 300 -17.11 16.08 6.33
N PRO A 301 -17.96 16.90 5.66
CA PRO A 301 -18.04 16.92 4.21
C PRO A 301 -16.71 17.20 3.51
N ALA A 302 -15.82 17.98 4.12
CA ALA A 302 -14.47 18.23 3.60
C ALA A 302 -13.59 16.99 3.74
N ALA A 303 -13.60 16.33 4.90
CA ALA A 303 -12.90 15.06 5.14
C ALA A 303 -13.28 13.97 4.13
N ARG A 304 -14.57 13.92 3.73
CA ARG A 304 -15.09 12.98 2.72
C ARG A 304 -14.75 13.32 1.27
N ARG A 305 -13.87 14.31 1.04
CA ARG A 305 -13.32 14.65 -0.29
C ARG A 305 -11.80 14.42 -0.34
N PRO A 306 -11.31 13.20 -0.02
CA PRO A 306 -9.89 12.89 -0.17
C PRO A 306 -9.48 12.91 -1.65
N ARG A 307 -8.17 13.06 -1.89
CA ARG A 307 -7.55 13.02 -3.22
C ARG A 307 -6.40 12.01 -3.23
N ILE A 308 -6.20 11.35 -4.35
CA ILE A 308 -5.10 10.39 -4.55
C ILE A 308 -4.35 10.62 -5.86
N VAL A 309 -3.03 10.44 -5.79
CA VAL A 309 -2.12 10.37 -6.94
C VAL A 309 -1.40 9.04 -6.91
N ILE A 310 -1.44 8.27 -8.00
CA ILE A 310 -0.73 7.00 -8.13
C ILE A 310 0.16 7.07 -9.36
N GLY A 311 1.49 7.09 -9.15
CA GLY A 311 2.47 7.09 -10.24
C GLY A 311 3.10 5.72 -10.48
N PRO A 312 4.03 5.59 -11.45
CA PRO A 312 4.72 4.35 -11.76
C PRO A 312 5.95 4.14 -10.86
N TRP A 313 5.89 4.59 -9.61
CA TRP A 313 7.04 4.70 -8.74
C TRP A 313 7.17 3.51 -7.77
N GLU A 314 8.40 3.36 -7.27
CA GLU A 314 8.76 2.59 -6.09
C GLU A 314 8.50 3.38 -4.80
N HIS A 315 8.90 2.84 -3.64
CA HIS A 315 8.64 3.45 -2.33
C HIS A 315 9.21 4.87 -2.17
N ILE A 316 10.36 5.14 -2.78
CA ILE A 316 10.90 6.50 -2.87
C ILE A 316 10.30 7.19 -4.09
N ILE A 317 9.06 7.66 -3.89
CA ILE A 317 8.19 8.18 -4.97
C ILE A 317 8.76 9.40 -5.69
N ASN A 318 8.37 9.52 -6.97
CA ASN A 318 8.57 10.72 -7.78
C ASN A 318 10.03 11.23 -7.86
N ARG A 319 11.01 10.32 -7.74
CA ARG A 319 12.44 10.64 -7.91
C ARG A 319 12.98 10.26 -9.28
N HIS A 320 12.50 9.16 -9.82
CA HIS A 320 13.01 8.58 -11.06
C HIS A 320 11.86 8.22 -11.99
N ARG A 321 12.07 8.45 -13.29
CA ARG A 321 11.17 7.97 -14.35
C ARG A 321 11.44 6.52 -14.76
N LYS A 322 12.48 5.91 -14.21
CA LYS A 322 12.90 4.55 -14.54
C LYS A 322 12.81 3.67 -13.31
N ALA A 323 12.27 2.46 -13.47
CA ALA A 323 12.32 1.41 -12.46
C ALA A 323 12.57 0.06 -13.14
N ALA A 324 13.43 -0.78 -12.55
CA ALA A 324 13.78 -2.11 -13.09
C ALA A 324 14.15 -2.15 -14.60
N GLY A 325 14.79 -1.09 -15.11
CA GLY A 325 15.18 -1.00 -16.53
C GLY A 325 14.09 -0.51 -17.48
N VAL A 326 12.86 -0.29 -17.00
CA VAL A 326 11.76 0.31 -17.78
C VAL A 326 11.78 1.83 -17.61
N ASP A 327 11.63 2.58 -18.70
CA ASP A 327 11.48 4.05 -18.70
C ASP A 327 10.01 4.42 -18.93
N PHE A 328 9.40 5.03 -17.92
CA PHE A 328 8.01 5.50 -17.96
C PHE A 328 7.87 6.88 -18.62
N GLY A 329 8.96 7.45 -19.15
CA GLY A 329 8.93 8.73 -19.84
C GLY A 329 8.97 9.94 -18.91
N PRO A 330 9.17 11.16 -19.47
CA PRO A 330 9.36 12.37 -18.68
C PRO A 330 8.13 12.76 -17.84
N GLN A 331 6.93 12.38 -18.27
CA GLN A 331 5.69 12.68 -17.54
C GLN A 331 5.57 11.92 -16.21
N ALA A 332 6.39 10.89 -15.97
CA ALA A 332 6.43 10.19 -14.70
C ALA A 332 7.02 11.04 -13.56
N ILE A 333 7.65 12.18 -13.84
CA ILE A 333 8.09 13.13 -12.81
C ILE A 333 7.15 14.33 -12.78
N ILE A 334 6.61 14.64 -11.61
CA ILE A 334 5.69 15.76 -11.38
C ILE A 334 6.28 16.75 -10.36
N ASP A 335 5.84 18.02 -10.38
CA ASP A 335 6.15 18.97 -9.30
C ASP A 335 5.23 18.70 -8.09
N TRP A 336 5.54 17.62 -7.38
CA TRP A 336 4.75 17.18 -6.23
C TRP A 336 4.77 18.19 -5.08
N ASP A 337 5.93 18.83 -4.83
CA ASP A 337 6.02 19.87 -3.80
C ASP A 337 5.17 21.09 -4.14
N GLY A 338 5.15 21.51 -5.40
CA GLY A 338 4.28 22.59 -5.87
C GLY A 338 2.81 22.25 -5.65
N TYR A 339 2.40 21.02 -5.97
CA TYR A 339 1.02 20.57 -5.75
C TYR A 339 0.65 20.50 -4.25
N ILE A 340 1.57 20.08 -3.39
CA ILE A 340 1.39 20.15 -1.93
C ILE A 340 1.25 21.59 -1.44
N LEU A 341 2.07 22.50 -1.95
CA LEU A 341 1.99 23.92 -1.60
C LEU A 341 0.65 24.53 -2.05
N ARG A 342 0.15 24.17 -3.25
CA ARG A 342 -1.18 24.58 -3.73
C ARG A 342 -2.30 24.05 -2.82
N TRP A 343 -2.20 22.79 -2.39
CA TRP A 343 -3.11 22.18 -1.42
C TRP A 343 -3.12 22.90 -0.07
N PHE A 344 -1.94 23.17 0.50
CA PHE A 344 -1.84 23.89 1.76
C PHE A 344 -2.23 25.37 1.64
N ASP A 345 -1.98 26.03 0.52
CA ASP A 345 -2.37 27.42 0.31
C ASP A 345 -3.90 27.56 0.39
N TYR A 346 -4.63 26.59 -0.17
CA TYR A 346 -6.08 26.54 -0.02
C TYR A 346 -6.49 26.29 1.44
N HIS A 347 -6.00 25.21 2.06
CA HIS A 347 -6.51 24.77 3.36
C HIS A 347 -6.00 25.56 4.57
N LEU A 348 -4.81 26.15 4.49
CA LEU A 348 -4.14 26.80 5.63
C LEU A 348 -4.05 28.33 5.46
N LYS A 349 -4.02 28.84 4.22
CA LYS A 349 -4.01 30.29 3.92
C LYS A 349 -5.35 30.83 3.42
N GLY A 350 -6.29 29.96 3.03
CA GLY A 350 -7.58 30.37 2.48
C GLY A 350 -7.48 30.97 1.07
N ILE A 351 -6.44 30.62 0.31
CA ILE A 351 -6.24 31.08 -1.07
C ILE A 351 -7.05 30.19 -2.00
N ASP A 352 -8.06 30.75 -2.65
CA ASP A 352 -8.77 30.05 -3.73
C ASP A 352 -7.89 30.00 -4.99
N ASN A 353 -7.31 28.82 -5.24
CA ASN A 353 -6.40 28.55 -6.34
C ASN A 353 -6.90 27.38 -7.22
N GLY A 354 -8.18 27.03 -7.11
CA GLY A 354 -8.83 25.97 -7.88
C GLY A 354 -8.36 24.54 -7.58
N VAL A 355 -7.54 24.29 -6.54
CA VAL A 355 -7.05 22.92 -6.24
C VAL A 355 -8.19 21.94 -5.95
N LEU A 356 -9.34 22.45 -5.52
CA LEU A 356 -10.53 21.64 -5.30
C LEU A 356 -11.33 21.33 -6.58
N ASP A 357 -11.02 21.98 -7.70
CA ASP A 357 -11.65 21.74 -9.00
C ASP A 357 -10.95 20.63 -9.78
N ASP A 358 -9.69 20.33 -9.46
CA ASP A 358 -8.94 19.23 -10.06
C ASP A 358 -9.68 17.89 -9.81
N PRO A 359 -9.59 16.91 -10.74
CA PRO A 359 -10.08 15.56 -10.48
C PRO A 359 -9.47 14.96 -9.20
N PRO A 360 -10.25 14.27 -8.35
CA PRO A 360 -9.73 13.74 -7.08
C PRO A 360 -8.79 12.53 -7.25
N VAL A 361 -8.76 11.92 -8.43
CA VAL A 361 -7.95 10.73 -8.72
C VAL A 361 -7.08 10.96 -9.94
N HIS A 362 -5.76 10.85 -9.75
CA HIS A 362 -4.79 10.79 -10.84
C HIS A 362 -4.06 9.45 -10.78
N VAL A 363 -4.03 8.72 -11.88
CA VAL A 363 -3.32 7.45 -12.00
C VAL A 363 -2.43 7.48 -13.23
N PHE A 364 -1.21 6.98 -13.11
CA PHE A 364 -0.31 6.81 -14.25
C PHE A 364 -0.55 5.44 -14.88
N VAL A 365 -0.88 5.39 -16.15
CA VAL A 365 -1.14 4.15 -16.87
C VAL A 365 0.16 3.66 -17.52
N MET A 366 0.74 2.60 -16.97
CA MET A 366 1.92 1.91 -17.50
C MET A 366 1.60 1.22 -18.84
N GLY A 367 2.63 0.89 -19.62
CA GLY A 367 2.48 0.41 -20.99
C GLY A 367 2.21 1.55 -21.98
N ARG A 368 1.19 2.38 -21.71
CA ARG A 368 0.93 3.63 -22.47
C ARG A 368 1.80 4.81 -22.01
N ASN A 369 2.25 4.77 -20.76
CA ASN A 369 3.08 5.79 -20.12
C ASN A 369 2.45 7.19 -20.10
N GLN A 370 1.19 7.26 -19.67
CA GLN A 370 0.40 8.51 -19.65
C GLN A 370 -0.42 8.62 -18.38
N TRP A 371 -0.67 9.84 -17.91
CA TRP A 371 -1.60 10.09 -16.83
C TRP A 371 -3.05 9.91 -17.28
N ARG A 372 -3.89 9.47 -16.35
CA ARG A 372 -5.35 9.41 -16.45
C ARG A 372 -5.95 10.03 -15.20
N THR A 373 -7.02 10.78 -15.38
CA THR A 373 -7.79 11.41 -14.30
C THR A 373 -9.15 10.77 -14.17
N ALA A 374 -9.69 10.71 -12.95
CA ALA A 374 -11.03 10.20 -12.70
C ALA A 374 -11.73 10.94 -11.56
N ARG A 375 -13.06 10.88 -11.55
CA ARG A 375 -13.90 11.44 -10.47
C ARG A 375 -13.93 10.57 -9.22
N ASP A 376 -13.48 9.32 -9.32
CA ASP A 376 -13.50 8.38 -8.20
C ASP A 376 -12.47 7.26 -8.36
N TRP A 377 -12.21 6.57 -7.25
CA TRP A 377 -11.46 5.32 -7.18
C TRP A 377 -12.31 4.24 -6.51
N PRO A 378 -12.43 3.03 -7.09
CA PRO A 378 -11.93 2.62 -8.41
C PRO A 378 -12.51 3.45 -9.56
N LEU A 379 -11.85 3.42 -10.73
CA LEU A 379 -12.23 4.27 -11.87
C LEU A 379 -13.71 4.00 -12.27
N PRO A 380 -14.53 5.06 -12.47
CA PRO A 380 -15.89 4.87 -12.98
C PRO A 380 -15.90 4.17 -14.34
N GLY A 381 -16.83 3.24 -14.53
CA GLY A 381 -16.94 2.46 -15.76
C GLY A 381 -16.03 1.23 -15.82
N THR A 382 -15.25 0.93 -14.78
CA THR A 382 -14.48 -0.32 -14.67
C THR A 382 -15.40 -1.54 -14.83
N GLN A 383 -14.99 -2.46 -15.71
CA GLN A 383 -15.60 -3.77 -15.87
C GLN A 383 -14.79 -4.82 -15.12
N TYR A 384 -15.34 -5.32 -14.02
CA TYR A 384 -14.73 -6.40 -13.23
C TYR A 384 -14.92 -7.75 -13.94
N THR A 385 -13.95 -8.10 -14.77
CA THR A 385 -14.00 -9.29 -15.64
C THR A 385 -13.32 -10.47 -14.98
N LYS A 386 -14.03 -11.61 -14.94
CA LYS A 386 -13.47 -12.86 -14.42
C LYS A 386 -12.65 -13.55 -15.50
N TYR A 387 -11.46 -13.97 -15.11
CA TYR A 387 -10.57 -14.82 -15.88
C TYR A 387 -10.33 -16.11 -15.09
N TYR A 388 -10.94 -17.19 -15.55
CA TYR A 388 -10.91 -18.51 -14.96
C TYR A 388 -9.64 -19.27 -15.34
N LEU A 389 -9.18 -20.07 -14.39
CA LEU A 389 -8.05 -20.98 -14.56
C LEU A 389 -8.52 -22.23 -15.32
N HIS A 390 -7.69 -22.72 -16.22
CA HIS A 390 -7.90 -23.97 -16.94
C HIS A 390 -6.59 -24.74 -17.08
N SER A 391 -6.68 -26.06 -17.05
CA SER A 391 -5.52 -26.96 -17.20
C SER A 391 -5.99 -28.39 -17.47
N GLY A 392 -5.14 -29.20 -18.09
CA GLY A 392 -5.24 -30.66 -18.14
C GLY A 392 -4.65 -31.35 -16.91
N GLY A 393 -4.37 -30.60 -15.84
CA GLY A 393 -3.73 -31.02 -14.59
C GLY A 393 -2.21 -30.84 -14.61
N GLN A 394 -1.67 -30.09 -15.58
CA GLN A 394 -0.24 -29.95 -15.84
C GLN A 394 0.17 -28.48 -15.96
N ALA A 395 -0.44 -27.57 -15.19
CA ALA A 395 -0.12 -26.15 -15.20
C ALA A 395 1.25 -25.82 -14.55
N ASN A 396 1.99 -26.81 -14.06
CA ASN A 396 3.31 -26.61 -13.46
C ASN A 396 4.32 -26.05 -14.46
N SER A 397 4.99 -24.98 -14.05
CA SER A 397 5.95 -24.19 -14.82
C SER A 397 5.39 -23.50 -16.07
N SER A 398 6.16 -22.58 -16.64
CA SER A 398 5.83 -21.89 -17.90
C SER A 398 5.78 -22.81 -19.12
N ALA A 399 6.18 -24.08 -18.98
CA ALA A 399 6.05 -25.12 -19.99
C ALA A 399 4.78 -25.99 -19.82
N GLY A 400 3.98 -25.71 -18.79
CA GLY A 400 2.72 -26.39 -18.52
C GLY A 400 1.60 -26.00 -19.49
N ASP A 401 0.42 -26.59 -19.30
CA ASP A 401 -0.76 -26.39 -20.15
C ASP A 401 -1.80 -25.41 -19.57
N GLY A 402 -1.42 -24.66 -18.54
CA GLY A 402 -2.30 -23.73 -17.85
C GLY A 402 -2.72 -22.55 -18.74
N ALA A 403 -4.04 -22.38 -18.89
CA ALA A 403 -4.66 -21.32 -19.66
C ALA A 403 -5.54 -20.42 -18.78
N LEU A 404 -5.64 -19.17 -19.16
CA LEU A 404 -6.48 -18.17 -18.52
C LEU A 404 -7.54 -17.66 -19.52
N SER A 405 -8.82 -17.74 -19.18
CA SER A 405 -9.91 -17.37 -20.10
C SER A 405 -11.15 -16.82 -19.39
N ALA A 406 -11.99 -16.07 -20.09
CA ALA A 406 -13.28 -15.61 -19.55
C ALA A 406 -14.37 -16.71 -19.52
N GLN A 407 -14.10 -17.88 -20.12
CA GLN A 407 -15.05 -18.99 -20.18
C GLN A 407 -15.01 -19.78 -18.87
N LEU A 408 -16.18 -20.21 -18.40
CA LEU A 408 -16.26 -21.09 -17.23
C LEU A 408 -15.57 -22.43 -17.52
N PRO A 409 -14.85 -23.02 -16.54
CA PRO A 409 -14.31 -24.36 -16.71
C PRO A 409 -15.41 -25.42 -16.73
N GLY A 410 -15.18 -26.48 -17.48
CA GLY A 410 -15.96 -27.71 -17.42
C GLY A 410 -15.42 -28.66 -16.34
N THR A 411 -15.50 -29.96 -16.60
CA THR A 411 -14.80 -30.96 -15.78
C THR A 411 -13.32 -30.96 -16.17
N GLN A 412 -12.46 -30.55 -15.24
CA GLN A 412 -11.02 -30.51 -15.42
C GLN A 412 -10.33 -31.09 -14.18
N PRO A 413 -9.23 -31.86 -14.33
CA PRO A 413 -8.46 -32.31 -13.18
C PRO A 413 -7.79 -31.11 -12.49
N PRO A 414 -7.58 -31.14 -11.16
CA PRO A 414 -6.86 -30.08 -10.47
C PRO A 414 -5.36 -30.12 -10.76
N ASP A 415 -4.70 -28.98 -10.58
CA ASP A 415 -3.24 -28.88 -10.62
C ASP A 415 -2.65 -29.11 -9.22
N ARG A 416 -1.46 -29.73 -9.16
CA ARG A 416 -0.77 -30.05 -7.90
C ARG A 416 0.68 -29.65 -7.92
N TYR A 417 1.21 -29.24 -6.78
CA TYR A 417 2.63 -28.98 -6.61
C TYR A 417 3.09 -29.22 -5.17
N VAL A 418 4.40 -29.37 -4.98
CA VAL A 418 5.00 -29.53 -3.65
C VAL A 418 5.61 -28.21 -3.22
N TYR A 419 5.26 -27.76 -2.02
CA TYR A 419 5.93 -26.66 -1.34
C TYR A 419 6.87 -27.21 -0.27
N ASP A 420 8.17 -27.02 -0.46
CA ASP A 420 9.20 -27.30 0.53
C ASP A 420 9.81 -25.97 1.04
N PRO A 421 9.65 -25.61 2.33
CA PRO A 421 10.31 -24.43 2.88
C PRO A 421 11.84 -24.42 2.78
N HIS A 422 12.49 -25.57 2.51
CA HIS A 422 13.94 -25.64 2.27
C HIS A 422 14.34 -25.32 0.82
N ASP A 423 13.40 -25.34 -0.13
CA ASP A 423 13.56 -24.89 -1.51
C ASP A 423 12.40 -23.96 -1.90
N PRO A 424 12.33 -22.76 -1.28
CA PRO A 424 11.21 -21.86 -1.52
C PRO A 424 11.28 -21.24 -2.92
N THR A 425 10.11 -20.98 -3.50
CA THR A 425 9.97 -20.20 -4.72
C THR A 425 10.61 -18.81 -4.51
N PRO A 426 11.58 -18.39 -5.35
CA PRO A 426 12.26 -17.13 -5.16
C PRO A 426 11.38 -15.95 -5.57
N SER A 427 11.50 -14.85 -4.83
CA SER A 427 10.98 -13.54 -5.20
C SER A 427 11.81 -12.89 -6.28
N ALA A 428 11.25 -11.89 -6.97
CA ALA A 428 12.07 -10.98 -7.77
C ALA A 428 13.16 -10.36 -6.89
N ALA A 429 14.35 -10.14 -7.44
CA ALA A 429 15.44 -9.52 -6.70
C ALA A 429 15.05 -8.11 -6.24
N PHE A 430 15.42 -7.74 -5.01
CA PHE A 430 15.19 -6.41 -4.47
C PHE A 430 16.39 -5.90 -3.68
N ALA A 431 16.69 -4.60 -3.81
CA ALA A 431 17.82 -3.97 -3.12
C ALA A 431 17.38 -3.35 -1.78
N ASN A 432 16.29 -2.57 -1.80
CA ASN A 432 15.85 -1.72 -0.70
C ASN A 432 14.63 -2.26 0.04
N GLY A 433 14.62 -3.57 0.32
CA GLY A 433 13.53 -4.23 1.04
C GLY A 433 12.25 -4.45 0.21
N HIS A 434 12.08 -3.74 -0.90
CA HIS A 434 10.87 -3.78 -1.72
C HIS A 434 11.13 -4.29 -3.14
N ILE A 435 10.17 -5.01 -3.71
CA ILE A 435 10.21 -5.40 -5.13
C ILE A 435 9.91 -4.15 -5.96
N ASP A 436 10.98 -3.43 -6.27
CA ASP A 436 10.94 -2.14 -6.96
C ASP A 436 10.87 -2.35 -8.48
N GLY A 437 9.78 -1.86 -9.09
CA GLY A 437 9.56 -1.84 -10.53
C GLY A 437 9.09 -3.16 -11.14
N PRO A 438 8.81 -3.14 -12.46
CA PRO A 438 8.36 -4.30 -13.21
C PRO A 438 9.55 -5.22 -13.52
N ARG A 439 9.86 -6.15 -12.60
CA ARG A 439 11.00 -7.06 -12.72
C ARG A 439 10.66 -8.31 -13.50
N ASP A 440 11.61 -8.78 -14.29
CA ASP A 440 11.48 -10.05 -15.01
C ASP A 440 11.51 -11.22 -14.01
N VAL A 441 10.44 -12.00 -13.99
CA VAL A 441 10.23 -13.17 -13.14
C VAL A 441 10.15 -14.48 -13.93
N SER A 442 10.56 -14.47 -15.21
CA SER A 442 10.55 -15.65 -16.09
C SER A 442 11.25 -16.87 -15.47
N GLN A 443 12.31 -16.67 -14.68
CA GLN A 443 12.99 -17.75 -13.97
C GLN A 443 12.15 -18.40 -12.87
N SER A 444 11.34 -17.62 -12.15
CA SER A 444 10.41 -18.14 -11.13
C SER A 444 9.37 -19.04 -11.80
N ALA A 445 8.85 -18.61 -12.94
CA ALA A 445 7.88 -19.35 -13.72
C ALA A 445 8.40 -20.70 -14.25
N ALA A 446 9.70 -20.92 -14.36
CA ALA A 446 10.26 -22.19 -14.84
C ALA A 446 10.22 -23.32 -13.78
N ARG A 447 9.92 -23.00 -12.52
CA ARG A 447 9.91 -23.98 -11.43
C ARG A 447 8.65 -24.84 -11.44
N ARG A 448 8.76 -26.06 -10.89
CA ARG A 448 7.63 -27.01 -10.78
C ARG A 448 6.68 -26.71 -9.63
N ASP A 449 7.11 -25.92 -8.65
CA ASP A 449 6.29 -25.43 -7.53
C ASP A 449 5.52 -24.13 -7.87
N VAL A 450 5.57 -23.71 -9.13
CA VAL A 450 4.83 -22.56 -9.65
C VAL A 450 3.85 -23.06 -10.70
N LEU A 451 2.56 -22.84 -10.49
CA LEU A 451 1.52 -23.06 -11.49
C LEU A 451 1.37 -21.79 -12.34
N VAL A 452 1.32 -21.94 -13.67
CA VAL A 452 1.31 -20.83 -14.62
C VAL A 452 0.07 -20.90 -15.50
N TYR A 453 -0.75 -19.85 -15.50
CA TYR A 453 -1.95 -19.72 -16.34
C TYR A 453 -1.84 -18.46 -17.17
N SER A 454 -1.86 -18.58 -18.51
CA SER A 454 -1.74 -17.42 -19.40
C SER A 454 -2.91 -17.34 -20.38
N THR A 455 -3.29 -16.12 -20.76
CA THR A 455 -4.18 -15.94 -21.91
C THR A 455 -3.47 -16.40 -23.20
N PRO A 456 -4.23 -16.62 -24.29
CA PRO A 456 -3.67 -16.47 -25.63
C PRO A 456 -2.96 -15.11 -25.79
N GLU A 457 -2.12 -14.99 -26.82
CA GLU A 457 -1.63 -13.69 -27.24
C GLU A 457 -2.81 -12.75 -27.48
N LEU A 458 -2.74 -11.58 -26.86
CA LEU A 458 -3.79 -10.58 -26.97
C LEU A 458 -3.84 -10.05 -28.40
N THR A 459 -5.03 -10.03 -28.99
CA THR A 459 -5.25 -9.50 -30.34
C THR A 459 -5.46 -7.99 -30.35
N GLU A 460 -5.70 -7.39 -29.18
CA GLU A 460 -5.89 -5.96 -28.93
C GLU A 460 -5.31 -5.57 -27.55
N ASP A 461 -5.15 -4.27 -27.32
CA ASP A 461 -4.69 -3.76 -26.02
C ASP A 461 -5.77 -3.99 -24.95
N VAL A 462 -5.35 -4.51 -23.78
CA VAL A 462 -6.23 -4.67 -22.62
C VAL A 462 -5.72 -3.79 -21.48
N GLU A 463 -6.51 -2.79 -21.11
CA GLU A 463 -6.17 -1.86 -20.03
C GLU A 463 -6.77 -2.34 -18.71
N ILE A 464 -5.91 -2.56 -17.70
CA ILE A 464 -6.29 -3.04 -16.37
C ILE A 464 -5.87 -1.99 -15.35
N ILE A 465 -6.86 -1.36 -14.69
CA ILE A 465 -6.63 -0.33 -13.68
C ILE A 465 -7.59 -0.52 -12.50
N GLY A 466 -7.04 -0.81 -11.33
CA GLY A 466 -7.83 -0.82 -10.09
C GLY A 466 -7.61 -2.06 -9.23
N PRO A 467 -8.43 -2.24 -8.18
CA PRO A 467 -8.37 -3.40 -7.31
C PRO A 467 -8.56 -4.72 -8.07
N ILE A 468 -7.74 -5.72 -7.74
CA ILE A 468 -7.79 -7.08 -8.27
C ILE A 468 -8.05 -8.03 -7.10
N THR A 469 -8.88 -9.05 -7.33
CA THR A 469 -9.13 -10.12 -6.35
C THR A 469 -9.02 -11.46 -7.04
N ALA A 470 -8.40 -12.44 -6.41
CA ALA A 470 -8.44 -13.83 -6.84
C ALA A 470 -9.34 -14.65 -5.91
N ARG A 471 -10.20 -15.46 -6.51
CA ARG A 471 -11.00 -16.46 -5.81
C ARG A 471 -10.41 -17.82 -6.16
N VAL A 472 -9.76 -18.47 -5.21
CA VAL A 472 -9.11 -19.77 -5.43
C VAL A 472 -9.72 -20.83 -4.53
N PHE A 473 -9.98 -21.99 -5.13
CA PHE A 473 -10.39 -23.20 -4.43
C PHE A 473 -9.17 -24.07 -4.29
N ALA A 474 -8.68 -24.24 -3.07
CA ALA A 474 -7.38 -24.84 -2.83
C ALA A 474 -7.38 -25.77 -1.61
N ALA A 475 -6.54 -26.78 -1.65
CA ALA A 475 -6.29 -27.71 -0.54
C ALA A 475 -4.78 -27.85 -0.31
N THR A 476 -4.41 -28.09 0.93
CA THR A 476 -3.03 -28.40 1.31
C THR A 476 -2.99 -29.69 2.12
N SER A 477 -1.95 -30.51 1.98
CA SER A 477 -1.75 -31.72 2.79
C SER A 477 -1.38 -31.43 4.25
N SER A 478 -1.18 -30.16 4.59
CA SER A 478 -0.76 -29.66 5.90
C SER A 478 -1.89 -28.98 6.67
N ARG A 479 -1.61 -28.56 7.91
CA ARG A 479 -2.55 -27.83 8.77
C ARG A 479 -2.51 -26.32 8.57
N ASP A 480 -1.64 -25.83 7.68
CA ASP A 480 -1.59 -24.45 7.21
C ASP A 480 -0.65 -24.38 6.00
N THR A 481 -0.77 -23.33 5.20
CA THR A 481 0.18 -22.96 4.14
C THR A 481 -0.03 -21.50 3.76
N ASP A 482 0.75 -20.99 2.82
CA ASP A 482 0.50 -19.68 2.21
C ASP A 482 0.05 -19.86 0.74
N TRP A 483 -0.82 -18.97 0.27
CA TRP A 483 -1.22 -18.86 -1.13
C TRP A 483 -0.68 -17.55 -1.70
N MET A 484 0.19 -17.65 -2.71
CA MET A 484 0.82 -16.53 -3.38
C MET A 484 0.33 -16.48 -4.82
N ILE A 485 -0.32 -15.38 -5.22
CA ILE A 485 -0.89 -15.22 -6.56
C ILE A 485 -0.31 -13.95 -7.16
N ARG A 486 0.30 -14.05 -8.34
CA ARG A 486 1.03 -12.95 -8.98
C ARG A 486 0.42 -12.63 -10.35
N LEU A 487 0.34 -11.35 -10.69
CA LEU A 487 -0.04 -10.84 -12.02
C LEU A 487 1.22 -10.42 -12.78
N ILE A 488 1.36 -10.97 -13.99
CA ILE A 488 2.53 -10.80 -14.85
C ILE A 488 2.07 -10.34 -16.24
N ASP A 489 2.79 -9.38 -16.80
CA ASP A 489 2.72 -9.01 -18.22
C ASP A 489 3.81 -9.74 -19.02
N VAL A 490 3.41 -10.65 -19.91
CA VAL A 490 4.34 -11.44 -20.72
C VAL A 490 4.51 -10.78 -22.08
N HIS A 491 5.72 -10.33 -22.37
CA HIS A 491 6.07 -9.68 -23.61
C HIS A 491 6.32 -10.69 -24.75
N PRO A 492 6.15 -10.28 -26.02
CA PRO A 492 6.47 -11.10 -27.19
C PRO A 492 7.91 -11.60 -27.25
N ASP A 493 8.85 -10.89 -26.61
CA ASP A 493 10.27 -11.25 -26.53
C ASP A 493 10.58 -12.28 -25.43
N GLY A 494 9.58 -12.74 -24.69
CA GLY A 494 9.69 -13.73 -23.63
C GLY A 494 9.91 -13.16 -22.22
N ARG A 495 10.13 -11.85 -22.07
CA ARG A 495 10.18 -11.22 -20.74
C ARG A 495 8.85 -11.35 -20.03
N ALA A 496 8.89 -11.64 -18.73
CA ALA A 496 7.70 -11.82 -17.89
C ALA A 496 7.75 -10.81 -16.74
N LEU A 497 7.13 -9.64 -16.92
CA LEU A 497 7.26 -8.53 -15.98
C LEU A 497 6.21 -8.60 -14.87
N PHE A 498 6.67 -8.68 -13.63
CA PHE A 498 5.83 -8.66 -12.44
C PHE A 498 5.12 -7.31 -12.28
N LEU A 499 3.80 -7.34 -12.05
CA LEU A 499 2.98 -6.13 -11.86
C LEU A 499 2.35 -6.03 -10.47
N GLY A 500 2.13 -7.14 -9.79
CA GLY A 500 1.51 -7.14 -8.48
C GLY A 500 1.11 -8.53 -7.98
N GLU A 501 0.69 -8.59 -6.73
CA GLU A 501 0.41 -9.84 -6.04
C GLU A 501 -0.74 -9.74 -5.03
N GLY A 502 -1.43 -10.86 -4.88
CA GLY A 502 -2.30 -11.17 -3.76
C GLY A 502 -1.71 -12.32 -2.96
N VAL A 503 -1.66 -12.17 -1.64
CA VAL A 503 -1.12 -13.18 -0.74
C VAL A 503 -2.07 -13.43 0.41
N MET A 504 -2.09 -14.65 0.93
CA MET A 504 -2.83 -14.97 2.14
C MET A 504 -2.23 -16.18 2.82
N ARG A 505 -2.06 -16.10 4.13
CA ARG A 505 -1.84 -17.28 4.96
C ARG A 505 -3.17 -18.01 5.18
N ALA A 506 -3.24 -19.29 4.84
CA ALA A 506 -4.49 -20.03 4.69
C ALA A 506 -5.41 -19.96 5.93
N ARG A 507 -4.84 -20.11 7.14
CA ARG A 507 -5.61 -19.98 8.39
C ARG A 507 -6.23 -18.60 8.65
N HIS A 508 -5.84 -17.55 7.94
CA HIS A 508 -6.49 -16.23 8.06
C HIS A 508 -7.74 -16.11 7.18
N ARG A 509 -8.15 -17.16 6.46
CA ARG A 509 -9.43 -17.14 5.73
C ARG A 509 -10.60 -17.03 6.71
N ASP A 510 -11.63 -16.29 6.32
CA ASP A 510 -12.92 -16.23 7.01
C ASP A 510 -13.95 -17.15 6.34
N PRO A 511 -14.33 -18.28 6.97
CA PRO A 511 -15.34 -19.18 6.39
C PRO A 511 -16.72 -18.53 6.21
N GLN A 512 -17.03 -17.45 6.94
CA GLN A 512 -18.32 -16.75 6.86
C GLN A 512 -18.33 -15.67 5.77
N ARG A 513 -17.16 -15.30 5.23
CA ARG A 513 -17.00 -14.27 4.20
C ARG A 513 -16.30 -14.83 2.97
N SER A 514 -16.71 -16.01 2.51
CA SER A 514 -16.18 -16.59 1.27
C SER A 514 -14.64 -16.70 1.25
N GLY A 515 -14.06 -17.02 2.41
CA GLY A 515 -12.61 -17.16 2.57
C GLY A 515 -11.83 -15.85 2.48
N ALA A 516 -12.48 -14.69 2.63
CA ALA A 516 -11.80 -13.40 2.68
C ALA A 516 -10.84 -13.32 3.88
N PHE A 517 -9.87 -12.41 3.80
CA PHE A 517 -8.90 -12.20 4.87
C PHE A 517 -9.57 -11.75 6.18
N ASN A 518 -9.22 -12.41 7.29
CA ASN A 518 -9.54 -12.02 8.65
C ASN A 518 -8.25 -11.76 9.44
N PRO A 519 -7.96 -10.50 9.80
CA PRO A 519 -6.74 -10.16 10.53
C PRO A 519 -6.81 -10.58 12.01
N SER A 520 -8.01 -10.73 12.57
CA SER A 520 -8.23 -10.89 14.02
C SER A 520 -8.50 -12.32 14.46
N LYS A 521 -8.89 -13.21 13.55
CA LYS A 521 -9.28 -14.58 13.88
C LYS A 521 -8.68 -15.60 12.91
N LEU A 522 -8.08 -16.63 13.49
CA LEU A 522 -7.57 -17.79 12.75
C LEU A 522 -8.69 -18.84 12.60
N SER A 523 -8.71 -19.51 11.46
CA SER A 523 -9.60 -20.64 11.14
C SER A 523 -8.78 -21.91 10.92
N THR A 524 -9.38 -23.05 11.25
CA THR A 524 -8.75 -24.36 11.09
C THR A 524 -8.60 -24.72 9.62
N ILE A 525 -7.45 -25.27 9.24
CA ILE A 525 -7.22 -25.90 7.94
C ILE A 525 -7.10 -27.40 8.18
N GLU A 526 -8.08 -28.15 7.69
CA GLU A 526 -8.04 -29.61 7.68
C GLU A 526 -7.22 -30.08 6.45
N PRO A 527 -6.20 -30.94 6.64
CA PRO A 527 -5.43 -31.50 5.55
C PRO A 527 -6.30 -32.10 4.43
N ASN A 528 -5.93 -31.83 3.18
CA ASN A 528 -6.55 -32.30 1.95
C ASN A 528 -8.02 -31.86 1.72
N ARG A 529 -8.57 -31.03 2.60
CA ARG A 529 -9.89 -30.43 2.39
C ARG A 529 -9.76 -29.18 1.53
N ALA A 530 -10.56 -29.13 0.46
CA ALA A 530 -10.65 -27.94 -0.38
C ALA A 530 -11.40 -26.83 0.36
N TYR A 531 -10.82 -25.63 0.35
CA TYR A 531 -11.44 -24.41 0.84
C TYR A 531 -11.45 -23.35 -0.24
N GLU A 532 -12.38 -22.43 -0.10
CA GLU A 532 -12.41 -21.20 -0.87
C GLU A 532 -11.56 -20.12 -0.16
N TYR A 533 -10.78 -19.37 -0.92
CA TYR A 533 -10.02 -18.20 -0.48
C TYR A 533 -10.32 -17.03 -1.40
N SER A 534 -10.67 -15.88 -0.82
CA SER A 534 -10.82 -14.61 -1.53
C SER A 534 -9.64 -13.71 -1.18
N ILE A 535 -8.68 -13.63 -2.11
CA ILE A 535 -7.37 -13.02 -1.92
C ILE A 535 -7.30 -11.72 -2.72
N ASP A 536 -7.32 -10.59 -2.03
CA ASP A 536 -7.13 -9.29 -2.65
C ASP A 536 -5.67 -9.06 -3.02
N PHE A 537 -5.46 -8.48 -4.19
CA PHE A 537 -4.15 -8.04 -4.63
C PHE A 537 -3.81 -6.76 -3.90
N TRP A 538 -2.83 -6.90 -3.05
CA TRP A 538 -2.30 -5.84 -2.23
C TRP A 538 -1.54 -4.83 -3.09
N ARG A 539 -0.89 -5.28 -4.17
CA ARG A 539 -0.45 -4.37 -5.24
C ARG A 539 -1.32 -4.61 -6.47
N PRO A 540 -2.40 -3.85 -6.66
CA PRO A 540 -3.06 -3.78 -7.95
C PRO A 540 -2.15 -3.06 -8.96
N THR A 541 -2.62 -2.95 -10.19
CA THR A 541 -1.86 -2.30 -11.25
C THR A 541 -2.69 -1.26 -11.99
N GLY A 542 -2.01 -0.38 -12.70
CA GLY A 542 -2.55 0.43 -13.78
C GLY A 542 -1.69 0.23 -15.01
N ASN A 543 -2.01 -0.78 -15.83
CA ASN A 543 -1.17 -1.20 -16.96
C ASN A 543 -2.02 -1.48 -18.21
N VAL A 544 -1.47 -1.13 -19.37
CA VAL A 544 -1.94 -1.63 -20.66
C VAL A 544 -1.12 -2.87 -21.02
N PHE A 545 -1.79 -4.02 -21.08
CA PHE A 545 -1.25 -5.23 -21.70
C PHE A 545 -1.42 -5.08 -23.20
N ALA A 546 -0.32 -4.80 -23.90
CA ALA A 546 -0.38 -4.46 -25.31
C ALA A 546 -0.77 -5.66 -26.18
N ARG A 547 -1.28 -5.40 -27.38
CA ARG A 547 -1.43 -6.42 -28.42
C ARG A 547 -0.14 -7.24 -28.58
N GLY A 548 -0.27 -8.56 -28.62
CA GLY A 548 0.83 -9.52 -28.68
C GLY A 548 1.41 -9.90 -27.31
N HIS A 549 1.04 -9.21 -26.24
CA HIS A 549 1.37 -9.64 -24.88
C HIS A 549 0.40 -10.74 -24.40
N ARG A 550 0.65 -11.28 -23.21
CA ARG A 550 -0.28 -12.16 -22.49
C ARG A 550 -0.48 -11.67 -21.07
N ILE A 551 -1.71 -11.80 -20.57
CA ILE A 551 -1.98 -11.69 -19.14
C ILE A 551 -1.66 -13.04 -18.52
N ARG A 552 -0.79 -13.06 -17.51
CA ARG A 552 -0.41 -14.29 -16.81
C ARG A 552 -0.70 -14.17 -15.31
N ILE A 553 -1.24 -15.26 -14.77
CA ILE A 553 -1.34 -15.52 -13.34
C ILE A 553 -0.39 -16.65 -12.97
N GLU A 554 0.40 -16.43 -11.93
CA GLU A 554 1.24 -17.47 -11.33
C GLU A 554 0.80 -17.74 -9.90
N ILE A 555 0.71 -19.02 -9.52
CA ILE A 555 0.34 -19.46 -8.17
C ILE A 555 1.48 -20.30 -7.58
N SER A 556 1.88 -19.98 -6.36
CA SER A 556 2.83 -20.75 -5.54
C SER A 556 2.46 -20.66 -4.05
N SER A 557 3.27 -21.27 -3.19
CA SER A 557 3.11 -21.17 -1.72
C SER A 557 4.29 -20.49 -1.02
N SER A 558 5.17 -19.84 -1.78
CA SER A 558 6.21 -18.96 -1.25
C SER A 558 6.62 -17.92 -2.28
N TYR A 559 7.22 -16.83 -1.80
CA TYR A 559 7.85 -15.81 -2.64
C TYR A 559 8.98 -15.17 -1.82
N TYR A 560 10.05 -15.94 -1.67
CA TYR A 560 11.13 -15.72 -0.71
C TYR A 560 12.34 -15.02 -1.35
N PRO A 561 13.00 -14.05 -0.70
CA PRO A 561 12.89 -13.66 0.70
C PRO A 561 11.90 -12.52 0.97
N TYR A 562 10.98 -12.18 0.07
CA TYR A 562 10.07 -11.05 0.31
C TYR A 562 9.06 -11.33 1.44
N TYR A 563 8.46 -12.52 1.43
CA TYR A 563 7.58 -13.00 2.50
C TYR A 563 8.24 -14.09 3.35
N LEU A 564 7.94 -14.06 4.65
CA LEU A 564 8.44 -15.06 5.60
C LEU A 564 7.79 -16.43 5.32
N LEU A 565 8.60 -17.48 5.35
CA LEU A 565 8.16 -18.83 5.00
C LEU A 565 7.06 -19.33 5.95
N ASN A 566 6.07 -20.03 5.39
CA ASN A 566 5.12 -20.79 6.21
C ASN A 566 5.76 -22.12 6.61
N PRO A 567 5.79 -22.49 7.90
CA PRO A 567 6.35 -23.77 8.29
C PRO A 567 5.50 -25.01 7.93
N ASN A 568 4.27 -24.80 7.48
CA ASN A 568 3.26 -25.82 7.16
C ASN A 568 2.81 -26.69 8.35
N THR A 569 3.16 -26.32 9.59
CA THR A 569 2.86 -27.12 10.80
C THR A 569 1.46 -26.87 11.37
N GLY A 570 0.90 -25.68 11.13
CA GLY A 570 -0.39 -25.28 11.72
C GLY A 570 -0.35 -24.89 13.20
N GLU A 571 0.83 -24.73 13.80
CA GLU A 571 1.00 -24.26 15.19
C GLU A 571 0.46 -22.84 15.36
N ASP A 572 -0.29 -22.56 16.45
CA ASP A 572 -1.02 -21.29 16.67
C ASP A 572 -0.16 -20.04 16.44
N ASN A 573 1.10 -20.09 16.86
CA ASN A 573 2.08 -19.05 16.57
C ASN A 573 3.26 -19.58 15.75
N ILE A 574 3.24 -19.26 14.45
CA ILE A 574 4.29 -19.65 13.49
C ILE A 574 5.68 -19.13 13.86
N GLY A 575 5.78 -18.04 14.62
CA GLY A 575 7.04 -17.47 15.07
C GLY A 575 7.77 -18.30 16.13
N LEU A 576 7.09 -19.29 16.72
CA LEU A 576 7.63 -20.18 17.75
C LEU A 576 7.97 -21.57 17.22
N VAL A 577 7.64 -21.86 15.96
CA VAL A 577 7.87 -23.15 15.32
C VAL A 577 9.37 -23.40 15.18
N LYS A 578 9.79 -24.65 15.33
CA LYS A 578 11.22 -25.07 15.32
C LYS A 578 11.62 -25.90 14.12
N GLU A 579 10.67 -26.36 13.33
CA GLU A 579 10.89 -27.23 12.18
C GLU A 579 9.95 -26.88 11.02
N PHE A 580 10.42 -27.13 9.82
CA PHE A 580 9.63 -27.03 8.61
C PHE A 580 9.05 -28.37 8.21
N GLN A 581 7.88 -28.35 7.58
CA GLN A 581 7.27 -29.51 6.95
C GLN A 581 7.03 -29.22 5.46
N THR A 582 7.28 -30.21 4.62
CA THR A 582 6.92 -30.17 3.19
C THR A 582 5.43 -30.46 3.05
N ALA A 583 4.74 -29.78 2.13
CA ALA A 583 3.31 -29.92 1.92
C ALA A 583 2.95 -29.98 0.43
N GLU A 584 2.05 -30.91 0.07
CA GLU A 584 1.43 -30.96 -1.25
C GLU A 584 0.27 -29.96 -1.31
N GLN A 585 0.22 -29.18 -2.39
CA GLN A 585 -0.77 -28.17 -2.66
C GLN A 585 -1.60 -28.59 -3.87
N THR A 586 -2.90 -28.31 -3.82
CA THR A 586 -3.84 -28.60 -4.91
C THR A 586 -4.68 -27.36 -5.21
N ILE A 587 -4.73 -26.96 -6.48
CA ILE A 587 -5.61 -25.89 -6.98
C ILE A 587 -6.70 -26.52 -7.85
N TYR A 588 -7.96 -26.28 -7.48
CA TYR A 588 -9.13 -26.75 -8.22
C TYR A 588 -9.64 -25.66 -9.16
N HIS A 589 -10.03 -26.05 -10.36
CA HIS A 589 -10.58 -25.15 -11.37
C HIS A 589 -11.62 -25.88 -12.24
N ASP A 590 -12.44 -26.73 -11.61
CA ASP A 590 -13.58 -27.38 -12.26
C ASP A 590 -14.84 -26.51 -12.17
N ALA A 591 -15.94 -26.97 -12.79
CA ALA A 591 -17.20 -26.25 -12.84
C ALA A 591 -17.80 -25.90 -11.46
N ASP A 592 -17.59 -26.73 -10.43
CA ASP A 592 -18.09 -26.50 -9.07
C ASP A 592 -17.13 -25.64 -8.24
N ARG A 593 -15.85 -25.63 -8.62
CA ARG A 593 -14.77 -24.87 -7.98
C ARG A 593 -14.04 -24.00 -9.01
N PRO A 594 -14.72 -23.00 -9.60
CA PRO A 594 -14.17 -22.24 -10.72
C PRO A 594 -13.20 -21.18 -10.22
N SER A 595 -11.97 -21.58 -9.87
CA SER A 595 -10.92 -20.61 -9.49
C SER A 595 -10.72 -19.58 -10.59
N HIS A 596 -10.62 -18.31 -10.21
CA HIS A 596 -10.47 -17.19 -11.14
C HIS A 596 -9.79 -15.98 -10.50
N VAL A 597 -9.25 -15.12 -11.35
CA VAL A 597 -8.89 -13.74 -11.00
C VAL A 597 -9.96 -12.78 -11.55
N VAL A 598 -10.27 -11.74 -10.80
CA VAL A 598 -11.15 -10.64 -11.21
C VAL A 598 -10.29 -9.44 -11.58
N LEU A 599 -10.25 -9.12 -12.86
CA LEU A 599 -9.44 -8.03 -13.40
C LEU A 599 -10.30 -6.80 -13.68
N PRO A 600 -9.90 -5.61 -13.22
CA PRO A 600 -10.62 -4.35 -13.47
C PRO A 600 -10.29 -3.81 -14.86
N VAL A 601 -10.95 -4.37 -15.87
CA VAL A 601 -10.77 -3.99 -17.27
C VAL A 601 -11.41 -2.63 -17.53
N ILE A 602 -10.66 -1.72 -18.16
CA ILE A 602 -11.20 -0.44 -18.62
C ILE A 602 -11.63 -0.59 -20.09
N PRO A 603 -12.91 -0.35 -20.44
CA PRO A 603 -13.39 -0.51 -21.81
C PRO A 603 -12.65 0.38 -22.82
N ALA A 604 -12.32 -0.18 -23.99
CA ALA A 604 -11.81 0.61 -25.11
C ALA A 604 -12.90 1.58 -25.60
N GLY A 605 -12.57 2.87 -25.72
CA GLY A 605 -13.52 3.93 -26.09
C GLY A 605 -13.98 4.83 -24.95
N ASN A 606 -13.37 4.69 -23.76
CA ASN A 606 -13.39 5.67 -22.68
C ASN A 606 -12.01 6.34 -22.50
#